data_AF-A0A8T3WX35-F1
#
_entry.id   AF-A0A8T3WX35-F1
#
_cell.length_a   1.000
_cell.length_b   1.000
_cell.length_c   1.000
_cell.angle_alpha   90.00
_cell.angle_beta   90.00
_cell.angle_gamma   90.00
#
_symmetry.space_group_name_H-M   'P 1'
#
loop_
_entity.id
_entity.type
_entity.pdbx_description
1 polymer ?
#
loop_
_entity_poly.entity_id
_entity_poly.type
_entity_poly.pdbx_seq_one_letter_code
_entity_poly.pdbx_strand_id
1 'polypeptide(L)'
;MYHPGRVLKIFSAKDREVKGDATTQALVEMWDENLFTFAVDAKIAADVKEGDIVLVDYTSVSQSSHMPRHVIVKILRGKTADAIWKEYKKYDDKKKRALAKQAAQAASQITQQPEYFG
;
A
#
# COMPACT_ATOMS: atom_id res chain seq x y z
N MET A 1 13.08 1.86 1.09
CA MET A 1 12.07 1.68 0.02
C MET A 1 10.87 2.54 0.36
N TYR A 2 10.15 3.10 -0.60
CA TYR A 2 8.96 3.93 -0.34
C TYR A 2 7.78 3.45 -1.18
N HIS A 3 6.63 3.28 -0.54
CA HIS A 3 5.41 2.82 -1.22
C HIS A 3 4.34 3.91 -1.16
N PRO A 4 3.70 4.22 -2.29
CA PRO A 4 2.58 5.15 -2.29
C PRO A 4 1.30 4.48 -1.76
N GLY A 5 0.50 5.26 -1.07
CA GLY A 5 -0.82 4.87 -0.59
C GLY A 5 -1.78 6.05 -0.57
N ARG A 6 -3.08 5.77 -0.57
CA ARG A 6 -4.15 6.75 -0.40
C ARG A 6 -4.73 6.65 1.00
N VAL A 7 -4.78 7.77 1.71
CA VAL A 7 -5.37 7.83 3.05
C VAL A 7 -6.88 7.66 2.96
N LEU A 8 -7.41 6.67 3.67
CA LEU A 8 -8.84 6.41 3.78
C LEU A 8 -9.42 6.96 5.07
N LYS A 9 -8.69 6.86 6.18
CA LYS A 9 -9.14 7.30 7.50
C LYS A 9 -7.96 7.75 8.35
N ILE A 10 -8.16 8.75 9.20
CA ILE A 10 -7.15 9.21 10.17
C ILE A 10 -7.66 8.93 11.58
N PHE A 11 -6.75 8.45 12.43
CA PHE A 11 -6.93 8.22 13.86
C PHE A 11 -5.98 9.13 14.61
N SER A 12 -6.49 9.93 15.54
CA SER A 12 -5.65 10.80 16.37
C SER A 12 -6.33 11.03 17.71
N ALA A 13 -5.55 11.44 18.72
CA ALA A 13 -6.08 11.78 20.05
C ALA A 13 -7.09 12.95 20.06
N LYS A 14 -7.23 13.69 18.95
CA LYS A 14 -8.24 14.75 18.79
C LYS A 14 -9.61 14.21 18.39
N ASP A 15 -9.67 12.98 17.90
CA ASP A 15 -10.91 12.32 17.53
C ASP A 15 -11.60 11.79 18.81
N ARG A 16 -12.87 12.17 19.00
CA ARG A 16 -13.65 11.79 20.20
C ARG A 16 -13.95 10.30 20.25
N GLU A 17 -13.96 9.63 19.10
CA GLU A 17 -14.22 8.20 18.99
C GLU A 17 -12.94 7.37 19.11
N VAL A 18 -11.77 8.01 19.17
CA VAL A 18 -10.46 7.36 19.28
C VAL A 18 -9.88 7.57 20.68
N LYS A 19 -9.65 6.47 21.40
CA LYS A 19 -8.89 6.47 22.65
C LYS A 19 -7.53 5.80 22.42
N GLY A 20 -6.44 6.43 22.83
CA GLY A 20 -5.10 5.90 22.61
C GLY A 20 -3.98 6.85 23.04
N ASP A 21 -2.79 6.64 22.49
CA ASP A 21 -1.65 7.54 22.65
C ASP A 21 -1.83 8.85 21.87
N ALA A 22 -0.86 9.75 21.99
CA ALA A 22 -0.89 11.05 21.33
C ALA A 22 -0.46 11.02 19.84
N THR A 23 -0.11 9.84 19.31
CA THR A 23 0.36 9.72 17.93
C THR A 23 -0.80 9.63 16.95
N THR A 24 -0.56 10.06 15.72
CA THR A 24 -1.54 9.97 14.64
C THR A 24 -1.25 8.71 13.83
N GLN A 25 -2.29 7.93 13.53
CA GLN A 25 -2.22 6.86 12.55
C GLN A 25 -3.19 7.13 11.40
N ALA A 26 -2.97 6.47 10.28
CA ALA A 26 -3.87 6.54 9.14
C ALA A 26 -4.09 5.14 8.56
N LEU A 27 -5.35 4.81 8.26
CA LEU A 27 -5.71 3.70 7.40
C LEU A 27 -5.42 4.11 5.95
N VAL A 28 -4.64 3.31 5.25
CA VAL A 28 -4.14 3.60 3.92
C VAL A 28 -4.45 2.43 2.99
N GLU A 29 -5.04 2.75 1.84
CA GLU A 29 -5.08 1.89 0.67
C GLU A 29 -3.76 1.99 -0.07
N MET A 30 -2.99 0.91 -0.09
CA MET A 30 -1.76 0.84 -0.86
C MET A 30 -2.06 0.64 -2.34
N TRP A 31 -1.09 1.01 -3.19
CA TRP A 31 -1.24 0.89 -4.63
C TRP A 31 -1.53 -0.54 -5.13
N ASP A 32 -1.12 -1.55 -4.36
CA ASP A 32 -1.28 -2.98 -4.62
C ASP A 32 -2.53 -3.58 -3.93
N GLU A 33 -3.50 -2.72 -3.58
CA GLU A 33 -4.79 -3.07 -2.95
C GLU A 33 -4.70 -3.63 -1.53
N ASN A 34 -3.52 -3.61 -0.93
CA ASN A 34 -3.40 -3.90 0.49
C ASN A 34 -3.93 -2.73 1.33
N LEU A 35 -4.61 -3.06 2.44
CA LEU A 35 -5.03 -2.10 3.44
C LEU A 35 -4.13 -2.22 4.66
N PHE A 36 -3.53 -1.12 5.08
CA PHE A 36 -2.68 -1.09 6.27
C PHE A 36 -2.91 0.19 7.06
N THR A 37 -2.75 0.09 8.38
CA THR A 37 -2.71 1.25 9.27
C THR A 37 -1.26 1.57 9.60
N PHE A 38 -0.83 2.80 9.29
CA PHE A 38 0.54 3.25 9.55
C PHE A 38 0.56 4.41 10.53
N ALA A 39 1.64 4.50 11.30
CA ALA A 39 1.96 5.72 12.03
C ALA A 39 2.24 6.85 11.04
N VAL A 40 1.81 8.06 11.38
CA VAL A 40 2.10 9.29 10.64
C VAL A 40 3.23 10.02 11.36
N ASP A 41 4.25 10.42 10.60
CA ASP A 41 5.35 11.24 11.14
C ASP A 41 4.79 12.53 11.75
N ALA A 42 5.23 12.86 12.96
CA ALA A 42 4.74 14.00 13.73
C ALA A 42 4.85 15.33 12.96
N LYS A 43 5.81 15.48 12.05
CA LYS A 43 6.02 16.70 11.26
C LYS A 43 4.90 16.96 10.25
N ILE A 44 4.15 15.93 9.86
CA ILE A 44 3.06 16.03 8.87
C ILE A 44 1.70 15.62 9.44
N ALA A 45 1.66 15.20 10.71
CA ALA A 45 0.46 14.67 11.37
C ALA A 45 -0.69 15.69 11.43
N ALA A 46 -0.40 16.99 11.43
CA ALA A 46 -1.41 18.05 11.40
C ALA A 46 -1.97 18.33 9.99
N ASP A 47 -1.24 17.94 8.93
CA ASP A 47 -1.54 18.31 7.54
C ASP A 47 -2.16 17.17 6.73
N VAL A 48 -2.02 15.93 7.21
CA VAL A 48 -2.57 14.75 6.55
C VAL A 48 -4.10 14.78 6.63
N LYS A 49 -4.76 14.48 5.51
CA LYS A 49 -6.22 14.37 5.43
C LYS A 49 -6.67 13.14 4.65
N GLU A 50 -7.92 12.73 4.85
CA GLU A 50 -8.55 11.71 4.04
C GLU A 50 -8.50 12.09 2.55
N GLY A 51 -8.20 11.11 1.70
CA GLY A 51 -8.01 11.28 0.26
C GLY A 51 -6.60 11.68 -0.17
N ASP A 52 -5.70 12.04 0.75
CA ASP A 52 -4.32 12.36 0.39
C ASP A 52 -3.58 11.14 -0.16
N ILE A 53 -2.73 11.38 -1.16
CA ILE A 53 -1.72 10.41 -1.57
C ILE A 53 -0.47 10.64 -0.74
N VAL A 54 0.05 9.58 -0.13
CA VAL A 54 1.18 9.63 0.79
C VAL A 54 2.28 8.66 0.40
N LEU A 55 3.49 8.87 0.91
CA LEU A 55 4.59 7.91 0.82
C LEU A 55 4.87 7.30 2.19
N VAL A 56 4.83 5.97 2.23
CA VAL A 56 5.16 5.17 3.41
C VAL A 56 6.61 4.71 3.31
N ASP A 57 7.39 4.92 4.37
CA ASP A 57 8.79 4.52 4.49
C ASP A 57 8.91 3.06 4.94
N TYR A 58 9.47 2.23 4.05
CA TYR A 58 9.80 0.82 4.25
C TYR A 58 11.33 0.60 4.34
N THR A 59 12.12 1.64 4.53
CA THR A 59 13.55 1.44 4.86
C THR A 59 13.67 0.71 6.19
N SER A 60 14.73 -0.09 6.31
CA SER A 60 14.98 -0.83 7.54
C SER A 60 15.30 0.12 8.69
N VAL A 61 14.83 -0.24 9.89
CA VAL A 61 15.19 0.45 11.14
C VAL A 61 16.67 0.28 11.53
N SER A 62 17.39 -0.72 11.02
CA SER A 62 18.84 -0.86 11.21
C SER A 62 19.48 -1.75 10.14
N GLN A 63 20.80 -1.67 9.96
CA GLN A 63 21.52 -2.55 9.03
C GLN A 63 21.43 -4.04 9.40
N SER A 64 21.22 -4.35 10.69
CA SER A 64 21.12 -5.71 11.23
C SER A 64 19.69 -6.26 11.29
N SER A 65 18.67 -5.40 11.10
CA SER A 65 17.27 -5.82 11.09
C SER A 65 16.73 -5.74 9.67
N HIS A 66 15.87 -6.66 9.28
CA HIS A 66 15.10 -6.54 8.03
C HIS A 66 13.74 -5.88 8.26
N MET A 67 13.46 -5.44 9.49
CA MET A 67 12.16 -4.87 9.82
C MET A 67 12.03 -3.47 9.20
N PRO A 68 11.04 -3.25 8.32
CA PRO A 68 10.77 -1.93 7.76
C PRO A 68 10.16 -0.99 8.81
N ARG A 69 10.38 0.32 8.62
CA ARG A 69 9.90 1.35 9.56
C ARG A 69 8.37 1.50 9.58
N HIS A 70 7.71 1.36 8.42
CA HIS A 70 6.25 1.46 8.27
C HIS A 70 5.65 2.79 8.78
N VAL A 71 6.24 3.92 8.35
CA VAL A 71 5.80 5.27 8.75
C VAL A 71 5.44 6.11 7.52
N ILE A 72 4.31 6.81 7.55
CA ILE A 72 3.96 7.82 6.55
C ILE A 72 4.84 9.05 6.77
N VAL A 73 5.66 9.40 5.78
CA VAL A 73 6.68 10.46 5.91
C VAL A 73 6.47 11.65 4.98
N LYS A 74 5.64 11.51 3.94
CA LYS A 74 5.37 12.57 2.97
C LYS A 74 3.92 12.55 2.50
N ILE A 75 3.37 13.73 2.28
CA ILE A 75 2.09 13.95 1.61
C ILE A 75 2.38 14.50 0.21
N LEU A 76 1.89 13.82 -0.82
CA LEU A 76 1.97 14.28 -2.20
C LEU A 76 0.74 15.14 -2.50
N ARG A 77 0.92 16.22 -3.26
CA ARG A 77 -0.14 17.19 -3.56
C ARG A 77 -0.26 17.48 -5.05
N GLY A 78 -1.44 17.93 -5.46
CA GLY A 78 -1.74 18.38 -6.81
C GLY A 78 -1.49 17.32 -7.88
N LYS A 79 -1.15 17.77 -9.09
CA LYS A 79 -0.97 16.89 -10.26
C LYS A 79 0.06 15.79 -10.05
N THR A 80 1.06 16.02 -9.19
CA THR A 80 2.08 15.02 -8.86
C THR A 80 1.49 13.82 -8.12
N ALA A 81 0.57 14.06 -7.18
CA ALA A 81 -0.11 12.99 -6.44
C ALA A 81 -0.88 12.08 -7.40
N ASP A 82 -1.69 12.68 -8.28
CA ASP A 82 -2.53 11.96 -9.25
C ASP A 82 -1.68 11.16 -10.24
N ALA A 83 -0.59 11.77 -10.74
CA ALA A 83 0.30 11.12 -11.68
C ALA A 83 1.00 9.89 -11.07
N ILE A 84 1.52 10.02 -9.85
CA ILE A 84 2.16 8.90 -9.14
C ILE A 84 1.15 7.79 -8.86
N TRP A 85 -0.01 8.12 -8.31
CA TRP A 85 -1.03 7.13 -8.01
C TRP A 85 -1.45 6.35 -9.26
N LYS A 86 -1.70 7.07 -10.37
CA LYS A 86 -2.09 6.46 -11.65
C LYS A 86 -1.01 5.53 -12.20
N GLU A 87 0.26 5.91 -12.10
CA GLU A 87 1.36 5.09 -12.62
C GLU A 87 1.50 3.77 -11.85
N TYR A 88 1.39 3.81 -10.53
CA TYR A 88 1.45 2.59 -9.71
C TYR A 88 0.24 1.68 -9.93
N LYS A 89 -0.99 2.22 -10.01
CA LYS A 89 -2.17 1.42 -10.35
C LYS A 89 -2.05 0.79 -11.74
N LYS A 90 -1.55 1.52 -12.73
CA LYS A 90 -1.29 1.00 -14.08
C LYS A 90 -0.28 -0.16 -14.07
N TYR A 91 0.78 -0.04 -13.27
CA TYR A 91 1.76 -1.12 -13.11
C TYR A 91 1.14 -2.37 -12.48
N ASP A 92 0.37 -2.20 -11.40
CA ASP A 92 -0.34 -3.31 -10.73
C ASP A 92 -1.33 -4.03 -11.66
N ASP A 93 -2.15 -3.26 -12.39
CA ASP A 93 -3.09 -3.80 -13.37
C ASP A 93 -2.38 -4.62 -14.45
N LYS A 94 -1.22 -4.14 -14.92
CA LYS A 94 -0.41 -4.87 -15.90
C LYS A 94 0.11 -6.18 -15.31
N LYS A 95 0.59 -6.15 -14.07
CA LYS A 95 1.08 -7.34 -13.35
C LYS A 95 -0.04 -8.37 -13.17
N LYS A 96 -1.21 -7.95 -12.70
CA LYS A 96 -2.40 -8.81 -12.53
C LYS A 96 -2.84 -9.48 -13.83
N ARG A 97 -2.91 -8.72 -14.93
CA ARG A 97 -3.22 -9.28 -16.25
C ARG A 97 -2.20 -10.33 -16.71
N ALA A 98 -0.91 -10.09 -16.46
CA ALA A 98 0.13 -11.05 -16.81
C ALA A 98 0.01 -12.35 -16.00
N LEU A 99 -0.24 -12.25 -14.69
CA LEU A 99 -0.46 -13.40 -13.81
C LEU A 99 -1.70 -14.19 -14.20
N ALA A 100 -2.82 -13.51 -14.51
CA ALA A 100 -4.04 -14.17 -14.97
C ALA A 100 -3.82 -14.97 -16.27
N LYS A 101 -3.05 -14.41 -17.22
CA LYS A 101 -2.69 -15.12 -18.46
C LYS A 101 -1.86 -16.36 -18.18
N GLN A 102 -0.87 -16.28 -17.29
CA GLN A 102 -0.04 -17.43 -16.90
C GLN A 102 -0.86 -18.52 -16.21
N ALA A 103 -1.75 -18.14 -15.29
CA ALA A 103 -2.66 -19.08 -14.62
C ALA A 103 -3.58 -19.79 -15.62
N ALA A 104 -4.14 -19.07 -16.59
CA ALA A 104 -4.98 -19.67 -17.64
C ALA A 104 -4.19 -20.66 -18.52
N GLN A 105 -2.93 -20.35 -18.86
CA GLN A 105 -2.06 -21.24 -19.62
C GLN A 105 -1.71 -22.50 -18.82
N ALA A 106 -1.34 -22.37 -17.55
CA ALA A 106 -1.06 -23.51 -16.68
C ALA A 106 -2.29 -24.41 -16.52
N ALA A 107 -3.48 -23.84 -16.31
CA ALA A 107 -4.72 -24.59 -16.21
C ALA A 107 -5.03 -25.38 -17.50
N SER A 108 -4.82 -24.78 -18.67
CA SER A 108 -5.01 -25.48 -19.96
C SER A 108 -4.05 -26.65 -20.19
N GLN A 109 -2.84 -26.60 -19.62
CA GLN A 109 -1.85 -27.68 -19.74
C GLN A 109 -2.16 -28.86 -18.81
N ILE A 110 -2.74 -28.58 -17.64
CA ILE A 110 -3.19 -29.62 -16.69
C ILE A 110 -4.36 -30.41 -17.29
N THR A 111 -5.35 -29.74 -17.88
CA THR A 111 -6.51 -30.41 -18.50
C THR A 111 -6.16 -31.22 -19.76
N GLN A 112 -4.98 -31.00 -20.35
CA GLN A 112 -4.52 -31.70 -21.56
C GLN A 112 -3.61 -32.92 -21.27
N GLN A 113 -3.32 -33.24 -20.01
CA GLN A 113 -2.68 -34.52 -19.67
C GLN A 113 -3.79 -35.58 -19.43
N PRO A 114 -4.05 -36.49 -20.38
CA PRO A 114 -4.93 -37.63 -20.11
C PRO A 114 -4.31 -38.46 -18.98
N GLU A 115 -5.12 -38.78 -17.97
CA GLU A 115 -4.74 -39.69 -16.90
C GLU A 115 -4.34 -41.04 -17.52
N TYR A 116 -3.04 -41.33 -17.57
CA TYR A 116 -2.55 -42.68 -17.76
C TYR A 116 -2.75 -43.46 -16.45
N PHE A 117 -4.00 -43.82 -16.15
CA PHE A 117 -4.29 -44.92 -15.23
C PHE A 117 -4.49 -46.18 -16.09
N GLY A 118 -3.45 -47.02 -16.09
CA GLY A 118 -3.49 -48.38 -16.61
C GLY A 118 -4.09 -49.35 -15.60
#